data_AF-A0A642BUC1-F1
#
_entry.id   AF-A0A642BUC1-F1
#
_cell.length_a   1.000
_cell.length_b   1.000
_cell.length_c   1.000
_cell.angle_alpha   90.00
_cell.angle_beta   90.00
_cell.angle_gamma   90.00
#
_symmetry.space_group_name_H-M   'P 1'
#
loop_
_entity.id
_entity.type
_entity.pdbx_description
1 polymer ?
#
loop_
_entity_poly.entity_id
_entity_poly.type
_entity_poly.pdbx_seq_one_letter_code
_entity_poly.pdbx_strand_id
1 'polypeptide(L)' 'MKQANKMVIYQVFPRWFGNMKSSLVKNGSKVENGVGKFSDFTPVALSKIKELGTTHIWYTGVIEHATN' A
#
# COMPACT_ATOMS: atom_id res chain seq x y z
N MET A 1 32.23 -13.18 -5.95
CA MET A 1 31.37 -12.68 -4.86
C MET A 1 29.92 -12.79 -5.32
N LYS A 2 29.00 -13.38 -4.55
CA LYS A 2 27.57 -13.33 -4.88
C LYS A 2 27.16 -11.86 -4.87
N GLN A 3 26.68 -11.35 -6.00
CA GLN A 3 26.16 -9.99 -6.08
C GLN A 3 24.92 -9.95 -5.17
N ALA A 4 25.02 -9.23 -4.04
CA ALA A 4 23.86 -8.98 -3.21
C ALA A 4 22.89 -8.14 -4.05
N ASN A 5 21.74 -8.71 -4.41
CA ASN A 5 20.73 -8.00 -5.18
C ASN A 5 20.34 -6.74 -4.40
N LYS A 6 20.57 -5.56 -5.00
CA LYS A 6 20.25 -4.27 -4.38
C LYS A 6 18.77 -4.25 -4.03
N MET A 7 18.45 -4.09 -2.74
CA MET A 7 17.07 -3.94 -2.30
C MET A 7 16.53 -2.57 -2.74
N VAL A 8 15.40 -2.60 -3.42
CA VAL A 8 14.59 -1.43 -3.78
C VAL A 8 13.22 -1.62 -3.16
N ILE A 9 12.85 -0.72 -2.24
CA ILE A 9 11.64 -0.82 -1.41
C ILE A 9 10.59 0.14 -1.95
N TYR A 10 9.40 -0.38 -2.23
CA TYR A 10 8.19 0.41 -2.45
C TYR A 10 7.46 0.59 -1.12
N GLN A 11 7.70 1.70 -0.43
CA GLN A 11 7.01 2.01 0.83
C GLN A 11 5.64 2.64 0.52
N VAL A 12 4.58 2.11 1.13
CA VAL A 12 3.20 2.51 0.80
C VAL A 12 2.29 2.46 2.02
N PHE A 13 1.32 3.37 2.09
CA PHE A 13 0.20 3.31 3.02
C PHE A 13 -0.99 2.56 2.38
N PRO A 14 -1.37 1.36 2.86
CA PRO A 14 -2.52 0.61 2.30
C PRO A 14 -3.82 1.40 2.32
N ARG A 15 -4.00 2.27 3.32
CA ARG A 15 -5.15 3.16 3.45
C ARG A 15 -5.35 4.11 2.27
N TRP A 16 -4.30 4.42 1.51
CA TRP A 16 -4.37 5.36 0.39
C TRP A 16 -4.29 4.68 -0.98
N PHE A 17 -3.53 3.59 -1.11
CA PHE A 17 -3.18 3.01 -2.40
C PHE A 17 -4.37 2.77 -3.35
N GLY A 18 -5.45 2.16 -2.86
CA GLY A 18 -6.65 1.87 -3.64
C GLY A 18 -7.83 2.80 -3.37
N ASN A 19 -7.65 3.88 -2.60
CA ASN A 19 -8.76 4.77 -2.28
C ASN A 19 -9.05 5.71 -3.47
N MET A 20 -10.10 5.42 -4.24
CA MET A 20 -10.51 6.25 -5.38
C MET A 20 -11.40 7.44 -4.98
N LYS A 21 -11.68 7.62 -3.69
CA LYS A 21 -12.53 8.72 -3.23
C LYS A 21 -11.74 10.03 -3.22
N SER A 22 -12.28 11.06 -3.87
CA SER A 22 -11.64 12.39 -3.96
C SER A 22 -11.84 13.26 -2.72
N SER A 23 -12.80 12.91 -1.85
CA SER A 23 -13.12 13.66 -0.64
C SER A 23 -12.01 13.55 0.42
N LEU A 24 -11.44 14.69 0.81
CA LEU A 24 -10.43 14.82 1.87
C LEU A 24 -10.97 15.68 3.01
N VAL A 25 -12.09 15.27 3.59
CA VAL A 25 -12.75 16.03 4.65
C VAL A 25 -11.96 15.88 5.95
N LYS A 26 -11.53 17.01 6.52
CA LYS A 26 -10.84 17.04 7.82
C LYS A 26 -11.75 16.43 8.89
N ASN A 27 -11.23 15.47 9.64
CA ASN A 27 -11.98 14.69 10.63
C ASN A 27 -13.16 13.89 10.04
N GLY A 28 -13.16 13.68 8.72
CA GLY A 28 -14.22 12.93 8.03
C GLY A 28 -14.20 11.44 8.36
N SER A 29 -15.37 10.82 8.27
CA SER A 29 -15.54 9.40 8.59
C SER A 29 -14.89 8.48 7.55
N LYS A 30 -14.72 7.19 7.88
CA LYS A 30 -14.29 6.17 6.91
C LYS A 30 -15.22 6.10 5.69
N VAL A 31 -16.54 6.25 5.89
CA VAL A 31 -17.53 6.23 4.80
C VAL A 31 -17.39 7.47 3.93
N GLU A 32 -17.11 8.62 4.54
CA GLU A 32 -16.97 9.90 3.85
C GLU A 32 -15.65 10.04 3.08
N ASN A 33 -14.53 9.63 3.65
CA ASN A 33 -13.21 9.78 3.01
C ASN A 33 -12.75 8.53 2.25
N GLY A 34 -13.41 7.39 2.46
CA GLY A 34 -12.96 6.11 1.92
C GLY A 34 -11.70 5.59 2.60
N VAL A 35 -11.31 4.38 2.22
CA VAL A 35 -10.09 3.72 2.67
C VAL A 35 -9.68 2.72 1.60
N GLY A 36 -8.38 2.64 1.31
CA GLY A 36 -7.81 1.51 0.57
C GLY A 36 -7.76 0.25 1.43
N LYS A 37 -7.67 -0.90 0.76
CA LYS A 37 -7.64 -2.24 1.34
C LYS A 37 -6.49 -3.04 0.75
N PHE A 38 -6.10 -4.12 1.41
CA PHE A 38 -5.12 -5.05 0.87
C PHE A 38 -5.56 -5.70 -0.45
N SER A 39 -6.88 -5.88 -0.65
CA SER A 39 -7.45 -6.36 -1.90
C SER A 39 -7.16 -5.47 -3.11
N ASP A 40 -6.80 -4.20 -2.88
CA ASP A 40 -6.50 -3.26 -3.95
C ASP A 40 -5.09 -3.47 -4.54
N PHE A 41 -4.23 -4.23 -3.84
CA PHE A 41 -2.96 -4.72 -4.37
C PHE A 41 -3.18 -5.94 -5.27
N THR A 42 -3.93 -5.72 -6.36
CA THR A 42 -4.25 -6.74 -7.35
C THR A 42 -2.99 -7.26 -8.07
N PRO A 43 -3.04 -8.42 -8.73
CA PRO A 43 -1.90 -8.91 -9.53
C PRO A 43 -1.40 -7.90 -10.56
N VAL A 44 -2.31 -7.12 -11.17
CA VAL A 44 -1.96 -6.05 -12.11
C VAL A 44 -1.21 -4.93 -11.40
N ALA A 45 -1.72 -4.46 -10.26
CA ALA A 45 -1.08 -3.41 -9.47
C ALA A 45 0.33 -3.83 -9.00
N LEU A 46 0.48 -5.07 -8.52
CA LEU A 46 1.76 -5.63 -8.11
C LEU A 46 2.73 -5.76 -9.29
N SER A 47 2.25 -6.16 -10.47
CA SER A 47 3.06 -6.19 -11.70
C SER A 47 3.57 -4.80 -12.04
N LYS A 48 2.73 -3.76 -11.96
CA LYS A 48 3.13 -2.37 -12.21
C LYS A 48 4.12 -1.84 -11.19
N ILE A 49 3.96 -2.18 -9.91
CA ILE A 49 4.96 -1.84 -8.87
C ILE A 49 6.31 -2.51 -9.19
N LYS A 50 6.30 -3.77 -9.65
CA LYS A 50 7.51 -4.50 -10.06
C LYS A 50 8.19 -3.89 -11.28
N GLU A 51 7.43 -3.40 -12.26
CA GLU A 51 7.96 -2.71 -13.45
C GLU A 51 8.79 -1.46 -13.09
N LEU A 52 8.59 -0.86 -11.91
CA LEU A 52 9.42 0.24 -11.39
C LEU A 52 10.82 -0.21 -10.91
N GLY A 53 11.16 -1.49 -11.02
CA GLY A 53 12.42 -2.06 -10.52
C GLY A 53 12.42 -2.32 -9.02
N THR A 54 11.24 -2.37 -8.40
CA THR A 54 11.09 -2.65 -6.97
C THR A 54 11.26 -4.14 -6.68
N THR A 55 11.78 -4.44 -5.49
CA THR A 55 12.08 -5.82 -5.05
C THR A 55 11.22 -6.24 -3.86
N HIS A 56 10.81 -5.28 -3.03
CA HIS A 56 10.05 -5.51 -1.81
C HIS A 56 9.01 -4.39 -1.67
N ILE A 57 7.87 -4.71 -1.05
CA ILE A 57 6.86 -3.74 -0.67
C ILE A 57 6.89 -3.61 0.86
N TRP A 58 6.93 -2.39 1.36
CA TRP A 58 6.80 -2.10 2.79
C TRP A 58 5.47 -1.41 3.06
N TYR A 59 4.51 -2.19 3.59
CA TYR A 59 3.24 -1.67 4.06
C TYR A 59 3.42 -0.91 5.37
N THR A 60 3.21 0.39 5.35
CA THR A 60 3.32 1.28 6.52
C THR A 60 1.93 1.62 7.06
N GLY A 61 1.83 1.78 8.39
CA GLY A 61 0.56 2.14 9.04
C GLY A 61 -0.47 1.01 9.05
N VAL A 62 -0.03 -0.24 8.92
CA VAL A 62 -0.84 -1.42 9.20
C VAL A 62 -0.82 -1.63 10.70
N ILE A 63 -1.91 -1.28 11.36
CA ILE A 63 -2.07 -1.58 12.78
C ILE A 63 -2.30 -3.09 12.87
N GLU A 64 -1.51 -3.79 13.67
CA GLU A 64 -1.85 -5.15 14.11
C GLU A 64 -3.20 -5.03 14.82
N HIS A 65 -4.26 -5.57 14.22
CA HIS A 65 -5.50 -5.73 14.97
C HIS A 65 -5.16 -6.66 16.12
N ALA A 66 -5.22 -6.16 17.35
CA ALA A 66 -5.15 -7.00 18.54
C ALA A 66 -6.19 -8.12 18.37
N THR A 67 -5.72 -9.31 18.01
CA THR A 67 -6.53 -10.51 18.00
C THR A 67 -6.66 -10.94 19.45
N ASN A 68 -7.90 -11.01 19.93
CA ASN A 68 -8.21 -11.63 21.22
C ASN A 68 -7.85 -13.12 21.21
#